data_AF-A0A3S1QBS2-F1
#
_entry.id   AF-A0A3S1QBS2-F1
#
_cell.length_a   1.000
_cell.length_b   1.000
_cell.length_c   1.000
_cell.angle_alpha   90.00
_cell.angle_beta   90.00
_cell.angle_gamma   90.00
#
_symmetry.space_group_name_H-M   'P 1'
#
loop_
_entity.id
_entity.type
_entity.pdbx_description
1 polymer ?
#
loop_
_entity_poly.entity_id
_entity_poly.type
_entity_poly.pdbx_seq_one_letter_code
_entity_poly.pdbx_strand_id
1 'polypeptide(L)'
;TYITGPLNEFLAAQLADVTAGAGRVEIDEADPDRQTLLLWYPEVEPRDGAYVRPAIRLESGAKSALDPHRLLTITPYVAGDAAGVDLAVPDVTTIEATRTFWDKVVIAHGLRRWYERRGELRQAGQRVSRHYYDLHCL
;
A
#
# COMPACT_ATOMS: atom_id res chain seq x y z
N THR A 1 6.78 13.71 -11.73
CA THR A 1 5.98 14.00 -12.94
C THR A 1 5.14 12.84 -13.38
N TYR A 2 5.66 11.60 -13.46
CA TYR A 2 4.85 10.43 -13.86
C TYR A 2 3.65 10.17 -12.92
N ILE A 3 3.89 10.13 -11.60
CA ILE A 3 2.86 9.83 -10.59
C ILE A 3 1.71 10.85 -10.61
N THR A 4 2.03 12.13 -10.55
CA THR A 4 1.04 13.22 -10.54
C THR A 4 0.45 13.55 -11.91
N GLY A 5 0.96 12.94 -12.98
CA GLY A 5 0.53 13.18 -14.36
C GLY A 5 -0.03 11.89 -14.97
N PRO A 6 0.70 11.21 -15.89
CA PRO A 6 0.19 10.05 -16.63
C PRO A 6 -0.47 8.96 -15.76
N LEU A 7 0.12 8.61 -14.61
CA LEU A 7 -0.46 7.59 -13.75
C LEU A 7 -1.76 8.06 -13.09
N ASN A 8 -1.79 9.31 -12.60
CA ASN A 8 -2.99 9.90 -12.03
C ASN A 8 -4.12 9.96 -13.06
N GLU A 9 -3.86 10.47 -14.25
CA GLU A 9 -4.85 10.55 -15.34
C GLU A 9 -5.39 9.18 -15.74
N PHE A 10 -4.49 8.19 -15.87
CA PHE A 10 -4.88 6.81 -16.16
C PHE A 10 -5.78 6.23 -15.06
N LEU A 11 -5.36 6.33 -13.80
CA LEU A 11 -6.12 5.79 -12.67
C LEU A 11 -7.46 6.52 -12.49
N ALA A 12 -7.51 7.83 -12.72
CA ALA A 12 -8.74 8.60 -12.65
C ALA A 12 -9.75 8.14 -13.71
N ALA A 13 -9.29 7.92 -14.95
CA ALA A 13 -10.15 7.40 -16.01
C ALA A 13 -10.67 5.99 -15.70
N GLN A 14 -9.78 5.07 -15.26
CA GLN A 14 -10.18 3.71 -14.90
C GLN A 14 -11.15 3.70 -13.72
N LEU A 15 -10.88 4.51 -12.69
CA LEU A 15 -11.74 4.57 -11.50
C LEU A 15 -13.10 5.15 -11.83
N ALA A 16 -13.17 6.21 -12.64
CA ALA A 16 -14.43 6.78 -13.10
C ALA A 16 -15.27 5.76 -13.89
N ASP A 17 -14.65 4.97 -14.75
CA ASP A 17 -15.33 3.91 -15.51
C ASP A 17 -15.94 2.85 -14.58
N VAL A 18 -15.13 2.24 -13.71
CA VAL A 18 -15.58 1.12 -12.85
C VAL A 18 -16.55 1.55 -11.74
N THR A 19 -16.56 2.84 -11.38
CA THR A 19 -17.43 3.39 -10.33
C THR A 19 -18.58 4.25 -10.87
N ALA A 20 -18.78 4.29 -12.19
CA ALA A 20 -19.75 5.18 -12.84
C ALA A 20 -19.61 6.66 -12.39
N GLY A 21 -18.38 7.12 -12.23
CA GLY A 21 -18.02 8.48 -11.85
C GLY A 21 -18.08 8.80 -10.36
N ALA A 22 -18.42 7.83 -9.49
CA ALA A 22 -18.50 8.05 -8.05
C ALA A 22 -17.13 8.11 -7.36
N GLY A 23 -16.13 7.42 -7.91
CA GLY A 23 -14.77 7.41 -7.42
C GLY A 23 -13.94 8.60 -7.88
N ARG A 24 -12.87 8.89 -7.15
CA ARG A 24 -11.93 9.97 -7.50
C ARG A 24 -10.51 9.65 -7.08
N VAL A 25 -9.55 10.25 -7.77
CA VAL A 25 -8.12 10.14 -7.46
C VAL A 25 -7.63 11.51 -6.98
N GLU A 26 -6.98 11.53 -5.83
CA GLU A 26 -6.40 12.72 -5.22
C GLU A 26 -4.90 12.51 -5.00
N ILE A 27 -4.12 13.59 -5.08
CA ILE A 27 -2.75 13.60 -4.62
C ILE A 27 -2.79 13.79 -3.10
N ASP A 28 -2.05 12.98 -2.34
CA ASP A 28 -1.97 13.16 -0.89
C ASP A 28 -1.10 14.39 -0.56
N GLU A 29 -1.75 15.49 -0.15
CA GLU A 29 -1.06 16.72 0.24
C GLU A 29 -0.22 16.56 1.53
N ALA A 30 -0.40 15.47 2.29
CA ALA A 30 0.48 15.13 3.41
C ALA A 30 1.82 14.53 2.96
N ASP A 31 1.96 14.13 1.70
CA ASP A 31 3.21 13.66 1.12
C ASP A 31 3.94 14.82 0.41
N PRO A 32 4.99 15.41 1.00
CA PRO A 32 5.70 16.55 0.42
C PRO A 32 6.37 16.22 -0.92
N ASP A 33 6.67 14.95 -1.18
CA ASP A 33 7.26 14.50 -2.44
C ASP A 33 6.20 14.30 -3.55
N ARG A 34 4.91 14.38 -3.20
CA ARG A 34 3.76 14.16 -4.09
C ARG A 34 3.86 12.83 -4.84
N GLN A 35 4.31 11.78 -4.15
CA GLN A 35 4.46 10.42 -4.68
C GLN A 35 3.37 9.47 -4.19
N THR A 36 2.35 10.01 -3.53
CA THR A 36 1.22 9.27 -2.99
C THR A 36 -0.07 9.71 -3.65
N LEU A 37 -0.82 8.74 -4.18
CA LEU A 37 -2.17 8.92 -4.68
C LEU A 37 -3.18 8.26 -3.74
N LEU A 38 -4.33 8.89 -3.56
CA LEU A 38 -5.48 8.38 -2.82
C LEU A 38 -6.60 8.08 -3.82
N LEU A 39 -6.97 6.81 -3.96
CA LEU A 39 -8.06 6.37 -4.82
C LEU A 39 -9.28 6.12 -3.93
N TRP A 40 -10.25 7.03 -4.00
CA TRP A 40 -11.49 6.96 -3.24
C TRP A 40 -12.53 6.19 -4.02
N TYR A 41 -13.09 5.15 -3.42
CA TYR A 41 -14.10 4.29 -4.04
C TYR A 41 -15.43 4.40 -3.27
N PRO A 42 -16.59 4.18 -3.92
CA PRO A 42 -17.87 4.19 -3.23
C PRO A 42 -17.99 3.00 -2.27
N GLU A 43 -18.60 3.24 -1.12
CA GLU A 43 -18.98 2.17 -0.18
C GLU A 43 -20.38 1.67 -0.50
N VAL A 44 -20.59 0.35 -0.38
CA VAL A 44 -21.92 -0.26 -0.51
C VAL A 44 -22.79 0.06 0.71
N GLU A 45 -22.18 0.12 1.89
CA GLU A 45 -22.82 0.50 3.15
C GLU A 45 -21.95 1.57 3.83
N PRO A 46 -22.36 2.85 3.84
CA PRO A 46 -21.62 3.92 4.49
C PRO A 46 -21.50 3.63 5.98
N ARG A 47 -20.27 3.63 6.50
CA ARG A 47 -20.01 3.43 7.93
C ARG A 47 -19.51 4.72 8.55
N ASP A 48 -20.38 5.41 9.27
CA ASP A 48 -20.01 6.63 9.99
C ASP A 48 -18.88 6.36 10.98
N GLY A 49 -17.80 7.14 10.89
CA GLY A 49 -16.66 7.04 11.79
C GLY A 49 -15.83 5.75 11.66
N ALA A 50 -15.94 5.03 10.54
CA ALA A 50 -15.19 3.80 10.33
C ALA A 50 -13.66 4.02 10.44
N TYR A 51 -13.00 3.12 11.17
CA TYR A 51 -11.54 3.07 11.27
C TYR A 51 -10.85 2.91 9.91
N VAL A 52 -11.53 2.22 8.98
CA VAL A 52 -11.05 2.01 7.60
C VAL A 52 -11.82 2.96 6.69
N ARG A 53 -11.08 3.90 6.08
CA ARG A 53 -11.63 4.79 5.05
C ARG A 53 -11.75 4.05 3.71
N PRO A 54 -12.72 4.37 2.85
CA PRO A 54 -12.86 3.79 1.52
C PRO A 54 -11.87 4.42 0.53
N ALA A 55 -10.58 4.32 0.87
CA ALA A 55 -9.50 4.87 0.08
C ALA A 55 -8.35 3.88 -0.01
N ILE A 56 -7.87 3.65 -1.22
CA ILE A 56 -6.60 2.96 -1.46
C ILE A 56 -5.50 4.02 -1.49
N ARG A 57 -4.49 3.87 -0.63
CA ARG A 57 -3.30 4.71 -0.64
C ARG A 57 -2.21 4.04 -1.47
N LEU A 58 -1.90 4.60 -2.62
CA LEU A 58 -0.85 4.12 -3.53
C LEU A 58 0.42 4.96 -3.33
N GLU A 59 1.46 4.37 -2.72
CA GLU A 59 2.73 5.04 -2.43
C GLU A 59 3.82 4.59 -3.42
N SER A 60 4.26 5.50 -4.29
CA SER A 60 5.35 5.22 -5.24
C SER A 60 6.74 5.68 -4.74
N GLY A 61 6.80 6.28 -3.55
CA GLY A 61 8.05 6.83 -3.00
C GLY A 61 8.96 5.83 -2.31
N ALA A 62 8.56 4.57 -2.23
CA ALA A 62 9.43 3.49 -1.78
C ALA A 62 10.49 3.20 -2.86
N LYS A 63 11.57 3.99 -2.88
CA LYS A 63 12.75 3.86 -3.77
C LYS A 63 13.60 2.62 -3.50
N SER A 64 12.99 1.57 -2.97
CA SER A 64 13.68 0.30 -2.73
C SER A 64 13.95 -0.35 -4.08
N ALA A 65 15.15 -0.93 -4.26
CA ALA A 65 15.43 -1.72 -5.45
C ALA A 65 14.37 -2.82 -5.59
N LEU A 66 13.97 -3.20 -6.80
CA LEU A 66 12.96 -4.23 -7.00
C LEU A 66 13.56 -5.64 -6.86
N ASP A 67 14.87 -5.80 -6.96
CA ASP A 67 15.50 -7.12 -7.00
C ASP A 67 15.84 -7.72 -5.63
N PRO A 68 15.71 -9.05 -5.45
CA PRO A 68 15.02 -9.98 -6.35
C PRO A 68 13.49 -9.77 -6.37
N HIS A 69 12.90 -9.87 -7.57
CA HIS A 69 11.46 -9.85 -7.81
C HIS A 69 11.01 -11.06 -8.62
N ARG A 70 9.73 -11.36 -8.54
CA ARG A 70 9.06 -12.37 -9.36
C ARG A 70 7.65 -11.93 -9.75
N LEU A 71 7.18 -12.41 -10.90
CA LEU A 71 5.79 -12.28 -11.31
C LEU A 71 4.92 -13.27 -10.53
N LEU A 72 3.83 -12.79 -9.95
CA LEU A 72 2.84 -13.62 -9.25
C LEU A 72 1.42 -13.28 -9.72
N THR A 73 0.55 -14.28 -9.64
CA THR A 73 -0.89 -14.06 -9.69
C THR A 73 -1.39 -13.71 -8.30
N ILE A 74 -2.09 -12.58 -8.17
CA ILE A 74 -2.74 -12.17 -6.92
C ILE A 74 -4.22 -12.55 -7.02
N THR A 75 -4.70 -13.33 -6.06
CA THR A 75 -6.12 -13.68 -5.92
C THR A 75 -6.62 -13.19 -4.57
N PRO A 76 -7.63 -12.31 -4.51
CA PRO A 76 -8.15 -11.82 -3.25
C PRO A 76 -8.93 -12.93 -2.52
N TYR A 77 -8.98 -12.88 -1.19
CA TYR A 77 -9.69 -13.89 -0.40
C TYR A 77 -11.17 -14.01 -0.76
N VAL A 78 -11.83 -12.90 -1.11
CA VAL A 78 -13.24 -12.87 -1.52
C VAL A 78 -13.51 -13.64 -2.83
N ALA A 79 -12.48 -13.98 -3.61
CA ALA A 79 -12.66 -14.80 -4.82
C ALA A 79 -13.27 -16.17 -4.53
N GLY A 80 -13.08 -16.72 -3.32
CA GLY A 80 -13.72 -17.97 -2.90
C GLY A 80 -15.24 -17.85 -2.71
N ASP A 81 -15.71 -16.63 -2.41
CA ASP A 81 -17.12 -16.35 -2.11
C ASP A 81 -17.85 -15.70 -3.31
N ALA A 82 -17.11 -15.09 -4.23
CA ALA A 82 -17.62 -14.40 -5.42
C ALA A 82 -17.75 -15.34 -6.63
N ALA A 83 -18.66 -16.31 -6.54
CA ALA A 83 -18.88 -17.28 -7.60
C ALA A 83 -19.20 -16.62 -8.95
N GLY A 84 -18.53 -17.06 -10.02
CA GLY A 84 -18.75 -16.56 -11.39
C GLY A 84 -18.00 -15.29 -11.77
N VAL A 85 -17.17 -14.74 -10.86
CA VAL A 85 -16.28 -13.62 -11.17
C VAL A 85 -14.84 -14.05 -10.98
N ASP A 86 -14.05 -13.97 -12.05
CA ASP A 86 -12.60 -14.17 -11.95
C ASP A 86 -11.96 -12.88 -11.41
N LEU A 87 -11.41 -12.97 -10.21
CA LEU A 87 -10.72 -11.87 -9.52
C LEU A 87 -9.20 -12.06 -9.51
N ALA A 88 -8.67 -13.05 -10.23
CA ALA A 88 -7.24 -13.25 -10.34
C ALA A 88 -6.58 -12.15 -11.17
N VAL A 89 -5.52 -11.56 -10.65
CA VAL A 89 -4.69 -10.58 -11.37
C VAL A 89 -3.34 -11.23 -11.65
N PRO A 90 -3.09 -11.71 -12.88
CA PRO A 90 -1.81 -12.34 -13.24
C PRO A 90 -0.71 -11.30 -13.42
N ASP A 91 0.53 -11.78 -13.55
CA ASP A 91 1.72 -11.01 -13.94
C ASP A 91 1.99 -9.76 -13.08
N VAL A 92 1.66 -9.81 -11.80
CA VAL A 92 1.99 -8.74 -10.86
C VAL A 92 3.45 -8.88 -10.46
N THR A 93 4.25 -7.85 -10.75
CA THR A 93 5.63 -7.76 -10.27
C THR A 93 5.64 -7.59 -8.75
N THR A 94 6.14 -8.61 -8.05
CA THR A 94 6.26 -8.63 -6.59
C THR A 94 7.71 -8.80 -6.16
N ILE A 95 8.13 -8.09 -5.12
CA ILE A 95 9.42 -8.37 -4.48
C ILE A 95 9.39 -9.75 -3.82
N GLU A 96 10.49 -10.49 -3.86
CA GLU A 96 10.56 -11.79 -3.21
C GLU A 96 10.56 -11.65 -1.68
N ALA A 97 10.07 -12.68 -0.99
CA ALA A 97 10.02 -12.72 0.47
C ALA A 97 11.40 -12.51 1.11
N THR A 98 12.47 -13.06 0.51
CA THR A 98 13.85 -12.85 0.96
C THR A 98 14.25 -11.38 0.91
N ARG A 99 13.80 -10.61 -0.08
CA ARG A 99 14.06 -9.18 -0.13
C ARG A 99 13.28 -8.44 0.95
N THR A 100 11.99 -8.73 1.08
CA THR A 100 11.15 -8.15 2.14
C THR A 100 11.74 -8.41 3.52
N PHE A 101 12.24 -9.62 3.78
CA PHE A 101 12.88 -9.97 5.04
C PHE A 101 14.04 -9.01 5.38
N TRP A 102 14.97 -8.81 4.45
CA TRP A 102 16.10 -7.92 4.66
C TRP A 102 15.68 -6.46 4.84
N ASP A 103 14.71 -5.96 4.06
CA ASP A 103 14.17 -4.62 4.24
C ASP A 103 13.57 -4.45 5.64
N LYS A 104 12.84 -5.46 6.14
CA LYS A 104 12.28 -5.45 7.51
C LYS A 104 13.36 -5.54 8.58
N VAL A 105 14.42 -6.33 8.39
CA VAL A 105 15.57 -6.38 9.32
C VAL A 105 16.23 -5.00 9.43
N VAL A 106 16.46 -4.31 8.31
CA VAL A 106 17.04 -2.97 8.28
C VAL A 106 16.13 -1.96 8.99
N ILE A 107 14.82 -2.02 8.74
CA ILE A 107 13.84 -1.17 9.44
C ILE A 107 13.86 -1.43 10.95
N ALA A 108 13.79 -2.69 11.38
CA ALA A 108 13.80 -3.07 12.80
C ALA A 108 15.10 -2.62 13.49
N HIS A 109 16.25 -2.82 12.85
CA HIS A 109 17.54 -2.32 13.32
C HIS A 109 17.52 -0.80 13.47
N GLY A 110 17.05 -0.06 12.47
CA GLY A 110 16.94 1.39 12.52
C GLY A 110 16.06 1.90 13.66
N LEU A 111 14.92 1.24 13.90
CA LEU A 111 14.02 1.56 15.01
C LEU A 111 14.67 1.31 16.38
N ARG A 112 15.42 0.21 16.51
CA ARG A 112 16.18 -0.08 17.74
C ARG A 112 17.28 0.96 17.98
N ARG A 113 18.06 1.30 16.96
CA ARG A 113 19.13 2.32 17.05
C ARG A 113 18.59 3.71 17.35
N TRP A 114 17.39 4.04 16.85
CA TRP A 114 16.70 5.27 17.23
C TRP A 114 16.45 5.35 18.72
N TYR A 115 15.85 4.30 19.31
CA TYR A 115 15.55 4.24 20.74
C TYR A 115 16.83 4.35 21.58
N GLU A 116 17.88 3.58 21.26
CA GLU A 116 19.14 3.62 22.01
C GLU A 116 19.79 5.01 22.03
N ARG A 117 19.65 5.78 20.95
CA ARG A 117 20.27 7.11 20.84
C ARG A 117 19.43 8.23 21.44
N ARG A 118 18.10 8.08 21.46
CA ARG A 118 17.18 9.16 21.86
C ARG A 118 16.42 8.91 23.16
N GLY A 119 16.39 7.67 23.65
CA GLY A 119 15.62 7.28 24.84
C GLY A 119 14.10 7.24 24.61
N GLU A 120 13.64 7.41 23.37
CA GLU A 120 12.21 7.44 23.01
C GLU A 120 11.91 6.56 21.79
N LEU A 121 10.68 6.05 21.70
CA LEU A 121 10.23 5.30 20.53
C LEU A 121 9.93 6.26 19.38
N ARG A 122 10.37 5.91 18.17
CA ARG A 122 10.05 6.67 16.95
C ARG A 122 8.52 6.75 16.78
N GLN A 123 8.01 7.93 16.45
CA GLN A 123 6.56 8.18 16.29
C GLN A 123 5.73 7.73 17.50
N ALA A 124 6.24 7.92 18.73
CA ALA A 124 5.60 7.47 19.97
C ALA A 124 5.25 5.97 19.98
N GLY A 125 6.01 5.14 19.25
CA GLY A 125 5.79 3.70 19.15
C GLY A 125 4.69 3.29 18.18
N GLN A 126 4.02 4.24 17.52
CA GLN A 126 2.97 3.95 16.56
C GLN A 126 3.51 3.07 15.43
N ARG A 127 2.84 1.94 15.19
CA ARG A 127 3.14 0.99 14.11
C ARG A 127 4.54 0.36 14.18
N VAL A 128 5.24 0.42 15.31
CA VAL A 128 6.56 -0.23 15.49
C VAL A 128 6.43 -1.75 15.53
N SER A 129 5.46 -2.28 16.29
CA SER A 129 5.25 -3.72 16.50
C SER A 129 5.00 -4.49 15.22
N ARG A 130 4.33 -3.88 14.22
CA ARG A 130 4.06 -4.53 12.92
C ARG A 130 5.33 -5.00 12.22
N HIS A 131 6.43 -4.25 12.36
CA HIS A 131 7.69 -4.61 11.69
C HIS A 131 8.31 -5.87 12.30
N TYR A 132 8.14 -6.08 13.61
CA TYR A 132 8.56 -7.31 14.28
C TYR A 132 7.64 -8.48 13.94
N TYR A 133 6.32 -8.23 13.85
CA TYR A 133 5.36 -9.23 13.41
C TYR A 133 5.64 -9.70 11.96
N ASP A 134 5.93 -8.76 11.06
CA ASP A 134 6.30 -9.06 9.68
C ASP A 134 7.56 -9.96 9.64
N LEU A 135 8.58 -9.68 10.46
CA LEU A 135 9.77 -10.54 10.56
C LEU A 135 9.49 -11.94 11.11
N HIS A 136 8.50 -12.08 12.00
CA HIS A 136 8.10 -13.38 12.52
C HIS A 136 7.34 -14.22 11.47
N CYS A 137 6.62 -13.56 10.56
CA CYS A 137 5.79 -14.24 9.55
C CYS A 137 6.51 -14.56 8.23
N LEU A 138 7.68 -13.97 8.00
CA LEU A 138 8.54 -14.19 6.83
C LEU A 138 9.51 -15.35 7.07
#